data_AF-U9TD70-F1
#
_entry.id   AF-U9TD70-F1
#
_cell.length_a   1.000
_cell.length_b   1.000
_cell.length_c   1.000
_cell.angle_alpha   90.00
_cell.angle_beta   90.00
_cell.angle_gamma   90.00
#
_symmetry.space_group_name_H-M   'P 1'
#
loop_
_entity.id
_entity.type
_entity.pdbx_description
1 polymer ?
#
loop_
_entity_poly.entity_id
_entity_poly.type
_entity_poly.pdbx_seq_one_letter_code
_entity_poly.pdbx_strand_id
1 'polypeptide(L)' 'MTSTLTVIGLVTRLKSSSQIIYGEAVYREKVSNDNIVFGFKQFTNAMHEYNESFREGDLVLFGGKFTIDDQKLLVSIGFM' A
#
# COMPACT_ATOMS: atom_id res chain seq x y z
N MET A 1 6.33 -17.19 -1.48
CA MET A 1 5.07 -17.43 -2.22
C MET A 1 4.39 -16.08 -2.42
N THR A 2 4.22 -15.62 -3.65
CA THR A 2 3.55 -14.33 -3.93
C THR A 2 2.05 -14.57 -4.02
N SER A 3 1.27 -13.97 -3.11
CA SER A 3 -0.18 -13.94 -3.19
C SER A 3 -0.65 -12.58 -3.70
N THR A 4 -1.63 -12.59 -4.60
CA THR A 4 -2.33 -11.37 -4.99
C THR A 4 -3.43 -11.14 -3.96
N LEU A 5 -3.42 -9.99 -3.31
CA LEU A 5 -4.39 -9.64 -2.29
C LEU A 5 -4.94 -8.24 -2.57
N THR A 6 -6.21 -8.04 -2.24
CA THR A 6 -6.86 -6.75 -2.26
C THR A 6 -7.37 -6.43 -0.86
N VAL A 7 -6.96 -5.30 -0.30
CA VAL A 7 -7.33 -4.87 1.06
C VAL A 7 -7.79 -3.42 1.08
N ILE A 8 -8.69 -3.09 2.01
CA ILE A 8 -8.96 -1.71 2.39
C ILE A 8 -8.00 -1.37 3.52
N GLY A 9 -7.06 -0.47 3.26
CA GLY A 9 -6.05 -0.03 4.21
C GLY A 9 -6.21 1.43 4.60
N LEU A 10 -5.95 1.74 5.86
CA LEU A 10 -5.81 3.10 6.37
C LEU A 10 -4.36 3.54 6.20
N VAL A 11 -4.12 4.64 5.48
CA VAL A 11 -2.79 5.23 5.32
C VAL A 11 -2.39 5.89 6.63
N THR A 12 -1.27 5.44 7.23
CA THR A 12 -0.84 5.91 8.55
C THR A 12 0.40 6.79 8.48
N ARG A 13 1.26 6.59 7.48
CA ARG A 13 2.50 7.37 7.31
C ARG A 13 2.83 7.57 5.84
N LEU A 14 3.30 8.76 5.49
CA LEU A 14 3.80 9.07 4.16
C LEU A 14 5.18 9.74 4.22
N LYS A 15 6.09 9.30 3.34
CA LYS A 15 7.40 9.91 3.14
C LYS A 15 7.63 10.13 1.65
N SER A 16 7.68 11.39 1.25
CA SER A 16 8.00 11.77 -0.12
C SER A 16 9.51 11.73 -0.38
N SER A 17 9.89 11.23 -1.55
CA SER A 17 11.26 11.21 -2.05
C SER A 17 11.27 11.46 -3.56
N SER A 18 11.49 12.71 -3.96
CA SER A 18 11.59 13.17 -5.36
C SER A 18 10.43 12.73 -6.26
N GLN A 19 10.50 11.52 -6.84
CA GLN A 19 9.53 10.96 -7.78
C GLN A 19 8.73 9.77 -7.22
N ILE A 20 8.96 9.46 -5.95
CA ILE A 20 8.39 8.29 -5.28
C ILE A 20 7.85 8.72 -3.92
N ILE A 21 6.63 8.31 -3.62
CA ILE A 21 6.06 8.38 -2.28
C ILE A 21 6.11 6.98 -1.68
N TYR A 22 6.77 6.86 -0.54
CA TYR A 22 6.73 5.66 0.30
C TYR A 22 5.69 5.87 1.37
N GLY A 23 4.87 4.86 1.64
CA GLY A 23 3.89 4.93 2.71
C GLY A 23 3.79 3.65 3.50
N GLU A 24 3.20 3.78 4.69
CA GLU A 24 2.75 2.65 5.50
C GLU A 24 1.22 2.74 5.62
N ALA A 25 0.56 1.59 5.53
CA ALA A 25 -0.86 1.44 5.73
C ALA A 25 -1.16 0.25 6.64
N VAL A 26 -2.34 0.29 7.26
CA VAL A 26 -2.85 -0.76 8.15
C VAL A 26 -4.17 -1.28 7.62
N TYR A 27 -4.30 -2.60 7.52
CA TYR A 27 -5.61 -3.24 7.34
C TYR A 27 -5.88 -4.21 8.48
N ARG A 28 -7.15 -4.48 8.75
CA ARG A 28 -7.58 -5.48 9.73
C ARG A 28 -7.85 -6.80 9.04
N GLU A 29 -7.13 -7.84 9.42
CA GLU A 29 -7.36 -9.21 8.96
C GLU A 29 -8.60 -9.76 9.68
N LYS A 30 -9.56 -10.32 8.91
CA LYS A 30 -10.88 -10.68 9.45
C LYS A 30 -10.91 -11.97 10.26
N VAL A 31 -10.01 -12.90 9.96
CA VAL A 31 -9.96 -14.25 10.54
C VAL A 31 -9.20 -14.23 11.87
N SER A 32 -8.00 -13.65 11.90
CA SER A 32 -7.16 -13.51 13.09
C SER A 32 -7.51 -12.28 13.92
N ASN A 33 -8.25 -11.32 13.34
CA ASN A 33 -8.61 -10.06 13.97
C ASN A 33 -7.41 -9.14 14.27
N ASP A 34 -6.27 -9.39 13.61
CA ASP A 34 -5.04 -8.62 13.77
C ASP A 34 -4.99 -7.41 12.85
N ASN A 35 -4.25 -6.39 13.28
CA ASN A 35 -3.91 -5.25 12.44
C ASN A 35 -2.57 -5.51 11.75
N ILE A 36 -2.60 -5.59 10.43
CA ILE A 36 -1.43 -5.86 9.61
C ILE A 36 -0.92 -4.55 9.02
N VAL A 37 0.33 -4.22 9.34
CA VAL A 37 1.04 -3.08 8.78
C VAL A 37 1.77 -3.52 7.50
N PHE A 38 1.63 -2.76 6.43
CA PHE A 38 2.36 -2.98 5.19
C PHE A 38 2.89 -1.67 4.62
N GLY A 39 4.02 -1.76 3.92
CA GLY A 39 4.58 -0.66 3.15
C GLY A 39 4.03 -0.66 1.73
N PHE A 40 3.84 0.53 1.18
CA PHE A 40 3.52 0.71 -0.23
C PHE A 40 4.41 1.77 -0.86
N LYS A 41 4.50 1.73 -2.18
CA LYS A 41 5.26 2.68 -2.98
C LYS A 41 4.40 3.17 -4.13
N GLN A 42 4.23 4.48 -4.24
CA GLN A 42 3.55 5.15 -5.35
C GLN A 42 4.58 5.96 -6.15
N PHE A 43 4.50 5.86 -7.48
CA PHE A 43 5.34 6.65 -8.37
C PHE A 43 4.58 7.90 -8.80
N THR A 44 5.13 9.09 -8.55
CA THR A 44 4.45 10.36 -8.84
C THR A 44 4.41 10.70 -10.33
N ASN A 45 5.15 9.95 -11.16
CA ASN A 45 5.24 10.15 -12.60
C ASN A 45 4.18 9.39 -13.42
N ALA A 46 3.33 8.56 -12.79
CA ALA A 46 2.23 7.92 -13.50
C ALA A 46 1.13 8.96 -13.77
N MET A 47 1.05 9.48 -14.99
CA MET A 47 0.06 10.47 -15.43
C MET A 47 -1.32 9.82 -15.64
N HIS A 48 -1.91 9.26 -14.59
CA HIS A 48 -3.25 8.68 -14.63
C HIS A 48 -4.13 9.30 -13.55
N GLU A 49 -5.43 9.43 -13.83
CA GLU A 49 -6.45 10.01 -12.93
C GLU A 49 -6.53 9.32 -11.55
N TYR A 50 -6.04 8.08 -11.44
CA TYR A 50 -5.95 7.31 -10.18
C TYR A 50 -4.66 7.58 -9.38
N ASN A 51 -3.81 8.50 -9.83
CA ASN A 51 -2.55 8.82 -9.19
C ASN A 51 -2.65 10.04 -8.27
N GLU A 52 -3.83 10.26 -7.70
CA GLU A 52 -3.99 11.21 -6.61
C GLU A 52 -3.03 10.85 -5.47
N SER A 53 -2.39 11.87 -4.93
CA SER A 53 -1.49 11.68 -3.80
C SER A 53 -2.31 11.34 -2.57
N PHE A 54 -2.05 10.16 -2.00
CA PHE A 54 -2.65 9.79 -0.73
C PHE A 54 -2.25 10.77 0.39
N ARG A 55 -3.08 10.82 1.42
CA ARG A 55 -2.85 11.56 2.66
C ARG A 55 -2.93 10.60 3.84
N GLU A 56 -2.25 10.95 4.92
CA GLU A 56 -2.40 10.23 6.18
C GLU A 56 -3.86 10.38 6.66
N GLY A 57 -4.48 9.26 7.04
CA GLY A 57 -5.90 9.17 7.36
C GLY A 57 -6.80 8.71 6.22
N ASP A 58 -6.29 8.61 4.99
CA ASP A 58 -7.09 8.12 3.87
C ASP A 58 -7.36 6.61 4.01
N LEU A 59 -8.61 6.23 3.71
CA LEU A 59 -9.01 4.84 3.51
C LEU A 59 -8.93 4.51 2.02
N VAL A 60 -8.01 3.63 1.66
CA VAL A 60 -7.68 3.33 0.26
C VAL A 60 -7.82 1.84 -0.01
N LEU A 61 -8.36 1.50 -1.20
CA LEU A 61 -8.36 0.13 -1.71
C LEU A 61 -7.00 -0.17 -2.35
N PHE A 62 -6.20 -1.02 -1.71
CA PHE A 62 -4.92 -1.49 -2.23
C PHE A 62 -5.10 -2.84 -2.90
N GLY A 63 -4.71 -2.95 -4.16
CA GLY A 63 -4.64 -4.22 -4.90
C GLY A 63 -3.22 -4.45 -5.40
N GLY A 64 -2.67 -5.65 -5.20
CA GLY A 64 -1.35 -5.96 -5.73
C GLY A 64 -0.78 -7.29 -5.25
N LYS A 65 0.47 -7.54 -5.67
CA LYS A 65 1.26 -8.64 -5.12
C LYS A 65 1.87 -8.18 -3.81
N PHE A 66 1.57 -8.92 -2.74
CA PHE A 66 2.20 -8.70 -1.44
C PHE A 66 3.44 -9.58 -1.37
N THR A 67 4.61 -8.94 -1.27
CA THR A 67 5.88 -9.64 -1.02
C THR A 67 6.15 -9.67 0.47
N ILE A 68 6.43 -10.85 1.00
CA ILE A 68 6.93 -11.06 2.37
C ILE A 68 8.46 -11.08 2.25
N ASP A 69 9.10 -9.91 2.32
CA ASP A 69 10.55 -9.85 2.53
C ASP A 69 10.78 -9.63 4.04
N ASP A 70 11.10 -10.73 4.72
CA ASP A 70 11.67 -10.93 6.07
C ASP A 70 11.30 -10.05 7.27
N GLN A 71 10.32 -9.14 7.17
CA GLN A 71 9.49 -8.60 8.27
C GLN A 71 8.52 -7.48 7.82
N LYS A 72 8.47 -7.11 6.54
CA LYS A 72 7.51 -6.10 6.04
C LYS A 72 6.83 -6.56 4.76
N LEU A 73 5.50 -6.54 4.79
CA LEU A 73 4.68 -6.73 3.60
C LEU A 73 4.86 -5.50 2.70
N LEU A 74 5.30 -5.72 1.46
CA LEU A 74 5.43 -4.67 0.46
C LEU A 74 4.37 -4.86 -0.62
N VAL A 75 3.62 -3.79 -0.91
CA VAL A 75 2.64 -3.76 -2.00
C VAL A 75 3.25 -3.09 -3.22
N SER A 76 3.35 -3.84 -4.31
CA SER A 76 3.61 -3.29 -5.64
C SER A 76 2.27 -3.04 -6.34
N ILE A 77 1.93 -1.76 -6.50
CA ILE A 77 0.78 -1.33 -7.29
C ILE A 77 1.20 -1.41 -8.76
N GLY A 78 0.94 -2.55 -9.38
CA GLY A 78 1.11 -2.77 -10.82
C GLY A 78 -0.26 -2.80 -11.49
N PHE A 79 -0.47 -1.94 -12.48
CA PHE A 79 -1.67 -1.97 -13.32
C PHE A 79 -1.53 -3.04 -14.40
N MET A 80 -2.57 -3.85 -14.55
CA MET A 80 -2.87 -4.65 -15.74
C MET A 80 -3.94 -3.90 -16.55
#